data_AF-A0A843AH38-F1
#
_entry.id   AF-A0A843AH38-F1
#
_cell.length_a   1.000
_cell.length_b   1.000
_cell.length_c   1.000
_cell.angle_alpha   90.00
_cell.angle_beta   90.00
_cell.angle_gamma   90.00
#
_symmetry.space_group_name_H-M   'P 1'
#
loop_
_entity.id
_entity.type
_entity.pdbx_description
1 polymer ?
#
loop_
_entity_poly.entity_id
_entity_poly.type
_entity_poly.pdbx_seq_one_letter_code
_entity_poly.pdbx_strand_id
1 'polypeptide(L)'
;MKFYQAVILAFIAGFIAGKLFRPENVSLLMENSFLVMLVFFASIEASLRIKEIKSFRKAFLGVRTLLFGILGSLITGLLFFFVLGKGSIPACMGLGWYTFTGPYLSALGGSTLGTIGFFSNLSRELFGIIAFPSIQKYFGDFGAVTYAGDPVYDVLFPFVLKYCKSEDSVIAAFVQGFLTGFVVPIIVPLSFILVNL
;
A
#
# COMPACT_ATOMS: atom_id res chain seq x y z
N MET A 1 6.31 24.33 -18.78
CA MET A 1 5.30 23.24 -18.81
C MET A 1 4.87 22.97 -17.38
N LYS A 2 3.58 23.02 -17.04
CA LYS A 2 3.12 22.73 -15.67
C LYS A 2 3.28 21.23 -15.39
N PHE A 3 3.54 20.83 -14.14
CA PHE A 3 3.82 19.44 -13.77
C PHE A 3 2.78 18.44 -14.29
N TYR A 4 1.48 18.75 -14.17
CA TYR A 4 0.41 17.88 -14.67
C TYR A 4 0.47 17.66 -16.20
N GLN A 5 0.94 18.65 -16.97
CA GLN A 5 1.08 18.52 -18.41
C GLN A 5 2.20 17.53 -18.77
N ALA A 6 3.29 17.54 -18.00
CA ALA A 6 4.40 16.60 -18.17
C ALA A 6 3.94 15.15 -17.88
N VAL A 7 3.17 14.96 -16.81
CA VAL A 7 2.63 13.64 -16.44
C VAL A 7 1.67 13.12 -17.51
N ILE A 8 0.74 13.96 -17.98
CA ILE A 8 -0.21 13.57 -19.03
C ILE A 8 0.52 13.21 -20.33
N LEU A 9 1.51 14.02 -20.74
CA LEU A 9 2.30 13.74 -21.94
C LEU A 9 3.12 12.46 -21.80
N ALA A 10 3.74 12.22 -20.64
CA ALA A 10 4.49 10.99 -20.37
C ALA A 10 3.59 9.75 -20.40
N PHE A 11 2.37 9.84 -19.83
CA PHE A 11 1.39 8.77 -19.85
C PHE A 11 0.93 8.45 -21.29
N ILE A 12 0.57 9.48 -22.07
CA ILE A 12 0.16 9.30 -23.47
C ILE A 12 1.31 8.73 -24.30
N ALA A 13 2.54 9.23 -24.13
CA ALA A 13 3.71 8.71 -24.82
C ALA A 13 4.00 7.25 -24.46
N GLY A 14 3.95 6.90 -23.18
CA GLY A 14 4.11 5.52 -22.70
C GLY A 14 3.03 4.58 -23.24
N PHE A 15 1.77 5.01 -23.27
CA PHE A 15 0.66 4.24 -23.84
C PHE A 15 0.84 3.98 -25.34
N ILE A 16 1.20 5.02 -26.11
CA ILE A 16 1.46 4.91 -27.56
C ILE A 16 2.67 4.01 -27.81
N ALA A 17 3.76 4.19 -27.06
CA ALA A 17 4.96 3.36 -27.15
C ALA A 17 4.64 1.89 -26.84
N GLY A 18 3.88 1.61 -25.78
CA GLY A 18 3.46 0.24 -25.44
C GLY A 18 2.60 -0.42 -26.52
N LYS A 19 1.77 0.36 -27.22
CA LYS A 19 0.96 -0.13 -28.35
C LYS A 19 1.81 -0.42 -29.61
N LEU A 20 2.82 0.42 -29.88
CA LEU A 20 3.67 0.31 -31.07
C LEU A 20 4.76 -0.76 -30.92
N PHE A 21 5.38 -0.86 -29.75
CA PHE A 21 6.53 -1.74 -29.51
C PHE A 21 6.15 -3.12 -28.97
N ARG A 22 4.85 -3.37 -28.74
CA ARG A 22 4.23 -4.63 -28.25
C ARG A 22 5.23 -5.81 -28.25
N PRO A 23 6.02 -5.99 -27.18
CA PRO A 23 7.04 -7.01 -27.20
C PRO A 23 6.31 -8.35 -27.08
N GLU A 24 6.36 -9.18 -28.12
CA GLU A 24 5.72 -10.51 -28.11
C GLU A 24 6.33 -11.45 -27.05
N ASN A 25 7.49 -11.07 -26.49
CA ASN A 25 8.19 -11.73 -25.40
C ASN A 25 8.57 -10.72 -24.30
N VAL A 26 7.60 -10.01 -23.71
CA VAL A 26 7.84 -9.41 -22.38
C VAL A 26 7.96 -10.57 -21.41
N SER A 27 9.18 -11.04 -21.18
CA SER A 27 9.43 -12.07 -20.19
C SER A 27 8.95 -11.56 -18.82
N LEU A 28 8.47 -12.47 -17.95
CA LEU A 28 8.16 -12.18 -16.54
C LEU A 28 9.28 -11.38 -15.82
N LEU A 29 10.53 -11.53 -16.29
CA LEU A 29 11.68 -10.75 -15.85
C LEU A 29 11.54 -9.25 -16.14
N MET A 30 11.00 -8.82 -17.28
CA MET A 30 10.82 -7.39 -17.61
C MET A 30 9.68 -6.75 -16.80
N GLU A 31 8.55 -7.45 -16.57
CA GLU A 31 7.46 -6.93 -15.72
C GLU A 31 7.92 -6.76 -14.27
N ASN A 32 8.64 -7.75 -13.73
CA ASN A 32 9.24 -7.65 -12.41
C ASN A 32 10.32 -6.56 -12.35
N SER A 33 11.08 -6.34 -13.43
CA SER A 33 12.11 -5.30 -13.48
C SER A 33 11.52 -3.89 -13.36
N PHE A 34 10.36 -3.63 -13.98
CA PHE A 34 9.71 -2.32 -13.87
C PHE A 34 9.14 -2.09 -12.47
N LEU A 35 8.52 -3.11 -11.87
CA LEU A 35 8.09 -3.08 -10.47
C LEU A 35 9.27 -2.84 -9.53
N VAL A 36 10.39 -3.56 -9.70
CA VAL A 36 11.61 -3.37 -8.92
C VAL A 36 12.17 -1.96 -9.09
N MET A 37 12.12 -1.40 -10.30
CA MET A 37 12.58 -0.04 -10.57
C MET A 37 11.67 1.03 -9.93
N LEU A 38 10.35 0.83 -9.94
CA LEU A 38 9.40 1.68 -9.22
C LEU A 38 9.60 1.62 -7.71
N VAL A 39 9.79 0.41 -7.16
CA VAL A 39 10.11 0.20 -5.73
C VAL A 39 11.45 0.86 -5.39
N PHE A 40 12.44 0.81 -6.28
CA PHE A 40 13.73 1.49 -6.11
C PHE A 40 13.58 3.02 -6.08
N PHE A 41 12.81 3.62 -6.99
CA PHE A 41 12.57 5.05 -6.98
C PHE A 41 11.75 5.50 -5.75
N ALA A 42 10.73 4.74 -5.37
CA ALA A 42 9.99 4.96 -4.12
C ALA A 42 10.93 4.89 -2.91
N SER A 43 11.89 3.96 -2.92
CA SER A 43 12.92 3.82 -1.87
C SER A 43 13.89 5.00 -1.83
N ILE A 44 14.28 5.56 -2.98
CA ILE A 44 15.11 6.78 -3.04
C ILE A 44 14.33 7.97 -2.46
N GLU A 45 13.07 8.18 -2.87
CA GLU A 45 12.26 9.27 -2.32
C GLU A 45 12.13 9.13 -0.81
N ALA A 46 11.93 7.90 -0.33
CA ALA A 46 11.87 7.65 1.09
C ALA A 46 13.20 7.97 1.80
N SER A 47 14.33 7.58 1.20
CA SER A 47 15.67 7.85 1.75
C SER A 47 15.97 9.34 1.96
N LEU A 48 15.44 10.21 1.10
CA LEU A 48 15.64 11.66 1.19
C LEU A 48 14.93 12.28 2.40
N ARG A 49 13.86 11.64 2.87
CA ARG A 49 13.05 12.07 4.02
C ARG A 49 13.44 11.38 5.34
N ILE A 50 14.29 10.34 5.31
CA ILE A 50 14.85 9.69 6.52
C ILE A 50 15.58 10.70 7.43
N LYS A 51 16.16 11.77 6.86
CA LYS A 51 16.79 12.86 7.62
C LYS A 51 15.84 13.58 8.59
N GLU A 52 14.53 13.48 8.36
CA GLU A 52 13.50 14.05 9.24
C GLU A 52 13.19 13.18 10.46
N ILE A 53 13.65 11.91 10.48
CA ILE A 53 13.53 11.01 11.62
C ILE A 53 14.59 11.38 12.66
N LYS A 54 14.30 12.43 13.44
CA LYS A 54 15.22 13.01 14.44
C LYS A 54 15.44 12.12 15.68
N SER A 55 14.68 11.04 15.86
CA SER A 55 14.76 10.18 17.05
C SER A 55 14.23 8.76 16.83
N PHE A 56 14.94 7.78 17.37
CA PHE A 56 14.54 6.36 17.40
C PHE A 56 13.14 6.14 18.01
N ARG A 57 12.78 6.95 19.02
CA ARG A 57 11.44 6.89 19.66
C ARG A 57 10.32 7.20 18.67
N LYS A 58 10.54 8.13 17.74
CA LYS A 58 9.55 8.51 16.72
C LYS A 58 9.42 7.43 15.64
N ALA A 59 10.54 6.82 15.24
CA ALA A 59 10.53 5.67 14.34
C ALA A 59 9.74 4.48 14.92
N PHE A 60 9.89 4.23 16.23
CA PHE A 60 9.16 3.17 16.92
C PHE A 60 7.63 3.36 16.87
N LEU A 61 7.14 4.60 16.81
CA LEU A 61 5.70 4.86 16.67
C LEU A 61 5.17 4.39 15.30
N GLY A 62 5.90 4.64 14.22
CA GLY A 62 5.53 4.15 12.89
C GLY A 62 5.56 2.61 12.78
N VAL A 63 6.52 1.97 13.45
CA VAL A 63 6.55 0.49 13.56
C VAL A 63 5.32 -0.02 14.30
N ARG A 64 4.92 0.63 15.40
CA ARG A 64 3.72 0.25 16.15
C ARG A 64 2.46 0.40 15.31
N THR A 65 2.30 1.52 14.60
CA THR A 65 1.10 1.75 13.78
C THR A 65 0.99 0.71 12.65
N LEU A 66 2.12 0.32 12.06
CA LEU A 66 2.20 -0.80 11.11
C LEU A 66 1.76 -2.13 11.73
N LEU A 67 2.32 -2.50 12.89
CA LEU A 67 1.98 -3.76 13.56
C LEU A 67 0.49 -3.85 13.89
N PHE A 68 -0.11 -2.77 14.40
CA PHE A 68 -1.55 -2.73 14.63
C PHE A 68 -2.35 -2.79 13.32
N GLY A 69 -1.84 -2.20 12.24
CA GLY A 69 -2.46 -2.31 10.91
C GLY A 69 -2.48 -3.74 10.39
N ILE A 70 -1.37 -4.48 10.57
CA ILE A 70 -1.27 -5.92 10.22
C ILE A 70 -2.24 -6.73 11.07
N LEU A 71 -2.27 -6.51 12.39
CA LEU A 71 -3.19 -7.20 13.30
C LEU A 71 -4.66 -6.95 12.93
N GLY A 72 -5.05 -5.70 12.66
CA GLY A 72 -6.40 -5.36 12.22
C GLY A 72 -6.75 -6.03 10.89
N SER A 73 -5.79 -6.11 9.97
CA SER A 73 -5.96 -6.78 8.69
C SER A 73 -6.10 -8.30 8.84
N LEU A 74 -5.37 -8.91 9.78
CA LEU A 74 -5.48 -10.34 10.12
C LEU A 74 -6.84 -10.66 10.69
N ILE A 75 -7.28 -9.87 11.68
CA ILE A 75 -8.60 -10.02 12.29
C ILE A 75 -9.69 -9.89 11.23
N THR A 76 -9.59 -8.88 10.36
CA THR A 76 -10.55 -8.69 9.26
C THR A 76 -10.56 -9.89 8.32
N GLY A 77 -9.40 -10.38 7.89
CA GLY A 77 -9.30 -11.58 7.06
C GLY A 77 -9.96 -12.80 7.72
N LEU A 78 -9.69 -13.03 9.01
CA LEU A 78 -10.28 -14.12 9.78
C LEU A 78 -11.80 -13.99 9.91
N LEU A 79 -12.33 -12.77 10.11
CA LEU A 79 -13.77 -12.52 10.17
C LEU A 79 -14.46 -12.86 8.84
N PHE A 80 -13.82 -12.54 7.72
CA PHE A 80 -14.36 -12.82 6.38
C PHE A 80 -14.02 -14.24 5.88
N PHE A 81 -13.33 -15.05 6.66
CA PHE A 81 -12.97 -16.43 6.30
C PHE A 81 -14.18 -17.29 5.97
N PHE A 82 -15.27 -17.18 6.73
CA PHE A 82 -16.47 -17.99 6.52
C PHE A 82 -17.27 -17.59 5.25
N VAL A 83 -17.05 -16.38 4.73
CA VAL A 83 -17.78 -15.84 3.57
C VAL A 83 -16.96 -15.98 2.29
N LEU A 84 -15.66 -15.67 2.35
CA LEU A 84 -14.76 -15.59 1.19
C LEU A 84 -13.72 -16.72 1.18
N GLY A 85 -13.76 -17.62 2.16
CA GLY A 85 -12.83 -18.73 2.31
C GLY A 85 -11.42 -18.30 2.70
N LYS A 86 -10.46 -19.21 2.50
CA LYS A 86 -9.03 -19.04 2.81
C LYS A 86 -8.40 -17.79 2.15
N GLY A 87 -8.91 -17.37 0.99
CA GLY A 87 -8.43 -16.21 0.25
C GLY A 87 -8.66 -14.84 0.90
N SER A 88 -9.56 -14.77 1.88
CA SER A 88 -9.84 -13.54 2.64
C SER A 88 -8.61 -12.97 3.37
N ILE A 89 -7.83 -13.85 4.00
CA ILE A 89 -6.66 -13.47 4.80
C ILE A 89 -5.58 -12.80 3.94
N PRO A 90 -5.05 -13.44 2.87
CA PRO A 90 -4.05 -12.79 2.03
C PRO A 90 -4.57 -11.54 1.31
N ALA A 91 -5.88 -11.48 1.00
CA ALA A 91 -6.47 -10.27 0.44
C ALA A 91 -6.41 -9.08 1.41
N CYS A 92 -6.68 -9.30 2.70
CA CYS A 92 -6.61 -8.24 3.71
C CYS A 92 -5.17 -7.82 4.06
N MET A 93 -4.17 -8.71 3.90
CA MET A 93 -2.76 -8.43 4.20
C MET A 93 -2.10 -7.39 3.30
N GLY A 94 -2.78 -6.95 2.23
CA GLY A 94 -2.29 -5.92 1.32
C GLY A 94 -2.10 -4.52 1.94
N LEU A 95 -2.69 -4.27 3.12
CA LEU A 95 -2.59 -2.99 3.84
C LEU A 95 -2.97 -1.75 3.01
N GLY A 96 -3.78 -1.89 1.97
CA GLY A 96 -4.15 -0.81 1.06
C GLY A 96 -3.39 -0.81 -0.27
N TRP A 97 -2.29 -1.58 -0.41
CA TRP A 97 -1.52 -1.65 -1.65
C TRP A 97 -2.21 -2.52 -2.72
N TYR A 98 -3.23 -1.96 -3.37
CA TYR A 98 -4.07 -2.67 -4.34
C TYR A 98 -3.35 -3.01 -5.65
N THR A 99 -2.40 -2.18 -6.08
CA THR A 99 -1.62 -2.39 -7.32
C THR A 99 -0.63 -3.55 -7.20
N PHE A 100 -0.21 -3.92 -5.99
CA PHE A 100 0.54 -5.14 -5.73
C PHE A 100 -0.38 -6.32 -5.43
N THR A 101 -1.26 -6.17 -4.43
CA THR A 101 -2.03 -7.29 -3.86
C THR A 101 -2.95 -7.95 -4.87
N GLY A 102 -3.62 -7.17 -5.72
CA GLY A 102 -4.54 -7.70 -6.73
C GLY A 102 -3.84 -8.58 -7.77
N PRO A 103 -2.90 -8.02 -8.57
CA PRO A 103 -2.16 -8.78 -9.58
C PRO A 103 -1.42 -9.98 -8.99
N TYR A 104 -0.78 -9.81 -7.82
CA TYR A 104 -0.03 -10.88 -7.18
C TYR A 104 -0.93 -12.07 -6.79
N LEU A 105 -2.07 -11.80 -6.14
CA LEU A 105 -3.03 -12.85 -5.78
C LEU A 105 -3.74 -13.45 -7.01
N SER A 106 -3.91 -12.68 -8.09
CA SER A 106 -4.42 -13.21 -9.36
C SER A 106 -3.49 -14.29 -9.93
N ALA A 107 -2.17 -14.08 -9.83
CA ALA A 107 -1.18 -15.03 -10.30
C ALA A 107 -1.13 -16.31 -9.45
N LEU A 108 -1.44 -16.23 -8.15
CA LEU A 108 -1.37 -17.37 -7.23
C LEU A 108 -2.69 -18.17 -7.14
N GLY A 109 -3.83 -17.49 -7.07
CA GLY A 109 -5.13 -18.09 -6.78
C GLY A 109 -6.21 -17.82 -7.83
N GLY A 110 -5.83 -17.32 -9.00
CA GLY A 110 -6.73 -17.02 -10.11
C GLY A 110 -7.43 -15.67 -10.01
N SER A 111 -8.14 -15.30 -11.08
CA SER A 111 -8.73 -13.97 -11.27
C SER A 111 -9.72 -13.56 -10.19
N THR A 112 -10.46 -14.52 -9.61
CA THR A 112 -11.42 -14.24 -8.52
C THR A 112 -10.70 -13.75 -7.27
N LEU A 113 -9.63 -14.43 -6.85
CA LEU A 113 -8.86 -14.02 -5.67
C LEU A 113 -8.14 -12.69 -5.92
N GLY A 114 -7.57 -12.51 -7.11
CA GLY A 114 -6.97 -11.23 -7.50
C GLY A 114 -7.96 -10.07 -7.48
N THR A 115 -9.20 -10.30 -7.92
CA THR A 115 -10.28 -9.29 -7.88
C THR A 115 -10.63 -8.92 -6.43
N ILE A 116 -10.75 -9.91 -5.54
CA ILE A 116 -11.00 -9.67 -4.11
C ILE A 116 -9.83 -8.88 -3.50
N GLY A 117 -8.59 -9.27 -3.78
CA GLY A 117 -7.40 -8.57 -3.30
C GLY A 117 -7.32 -7.11 -3.79
N PHE A 118 -7.61 -6.88 -5.08
CA PHE A 118 -7.62 -5.54 -5.66
C PHE A 118 -8.70 -4.66 -5.03
N PHE A 119 -9.97 -5.10 -5.08
CA PHE A 119 -11.09 -4.27 -4.65
C PHE A 119 -11.11 -4.05 -3.14
N SER A 120 -10.71 -5.02 -2.33
CA SER A 120 -10.65 -4.83 -0.86
C SER A 120 -9.65 -3.73 -0.48
N ASN A 121 -8.46 -3.74 -1.07
CA ASN A 121 -7.42 -2.76 -0.78
C ASN A 121 -7.73 -1.39 -1.41
N LEU A 122 -8.26 -1.36 -2.64
CA LEU A 122 -8.72 -0.12 -3.27
C LEU A 122 -9.85 0.52 -2.45
N SER A 123 -10.82 -0.29 -2.00
CA SER A 123 -11.90 0.20 -1.16
C SER A 123 -11.38 0.75 0.16
N ARG A 124 -10.42 0.08 0.82
CA ARG A 124 -9.78 0.59 2.04
C ARG A 124 -9.15 1.97 1.83
N GLU A 125 -8.46 2.18 0.71
CA GLU A 125 -7.87 3.47 0.38
C GLU A 125 -8.95 4.55 0.16
N LEU A 126 -9.98 4.26 -0.64
CA LEU A 126 -11.09 5.18 -0.90
C LEU A 126 -11.87 5.53 0.37
N PHE A 127 -12.15 4.54 1.21
CA PHE A 127 -12.75 4.75 2.53
C PHE A 127 -11.83 5.58 3.42
N GLY A 128 -10.51 5.35 3.36
CA GLY A 128 -9.54 6.17 4.06
C GLY A 128 -9.60 7.63 3.68
N ILE A 129 -9.67 7.95 2.39
CA ILE A 129 -9.80 9.32 1.89
C ILE A 129 -11.06 9.99 2.44
N ILE A 130 -12.21 9.31 2.35
CA ILE A 130 -13.51 9.87 2.73
C ILE A 130 -13.63 9.97 4.26
N ALA A 131 -13.23 8.92 4.97
CA ALA A 131 -13.44 8.79 6.40
C ALA A 131 -12.27 9.32 7.24
N PHE A 132 -11.14 9.73 6.65
CA PHE A 132 -9.96 10.20 7.40
C PHE A 132 -10.29 11.19 8.52
N PRO A 133 -11.09 12.26 8.28
CA PRO A 133 -11.40 13.23 9.32
C PRO A 133 -12.17 12.61 10.49
N SER A 134 -13.08 11.68 10.19
CA SER A 134 -13.87 10.96 11.19
C SER A 134 -13.00 9.97 11.96
N ILE A 135 -12.13 9.21 11.27
CA ILE A 135 -11.22 8.26 11.90
C ILE A 135 -10.27 9.01 12.84
N GLN A 136 -9.68 10.12 12.40
CA GLN A 136 -8.82 10.96 13.24
C GLN A 136 -9.58 11.50 14.45
N LYS A 137 -10.83 11.94 14.28
CA LYS A 137 -11.66 12.47 15.37
C LYS A 137 -11.95 11.41 16.45
N TYR A 138 -12.26 10.18 16.05
CA TYR A 138 -12.70 9.13 16.99
C TYR A 138 -11.57 8.23 17.52
N PHE A 139 -10.53 8.00 16.71
CA PHE A 139 -9.43 7.09 17.03
C PHE A 139 -8.08 7.80 17.19
N GLY A 140 -8.04 9.11 17.02
CA GLY A 140 -6.84 9.94 17.13
C GLY A 140 -5.90 9.82 15.94
N ASP A 141 -4.81 10.60 15.98
CA ASP A 141 -3.83 10.70 14.89
C ASP A 141 -3.23 9.33 14.54
N PHE A 142 -2.77 8.57 15.54
CA PHE A 142 -2.18 7.26 15.32
C PHE A 142 -3.20 6.22 14.84
N GLY A 143 -4.47 6.32 15.25
CA GLY A 143 -5.53 5.45 14.75
C GLY A 143 -5.80 5.68 13.26
N ALA A 144 -5.82 6.95 12.83
CA ALA A 144 -5.95 7.31 11.43
C ALA A 144 -4.75 6.84 10.59
N VAL A 145 -3.53 7.02 11.10
CA VAL A 145 -2.31 6.53 10.46
C VAL A 145 -2.31 5.00 10.33
N THR A 146 -2.64 4.27 11.41
CA THR A 146 -2.77 2.81 11.39
C THR A 146 -3.81 2.33 10.37
N TYR A 147 -4.97 2.97 10.30
CA TYR A 147 -6.01 2.62 9.33
C TYR A 147 -5.53 2.78 7.89
N ALA A 148 -4.88 3.91 7.59
CA ALA A 148 -4.47 4.26 6.23
C ALA A 148 -3.59 3.19 5.58
N GLY A 149 -2.67 2.57 6.35
CA GLY A 149 -1.84 1.47 5.85
C GLY A 149 -0.73 1.96 4.93
N ASP A 150 -0.57 1.31 3.78
CA ASP A 150 0.41 1.64 2.74
C ASP A 150 0.23 3.04 2.13
N PRO A 151 -1.00 3.45 1.72
CA PRO A 151 -1.18 4.74 1.04
C PRO A 151 -1.05 5.98 1.95
N VAL A 152 -0.58 5.81 3.18
CA VAL A 152 -0.53 6.87 4.20
C VAL A 152 0.47 7.98 3.87
N TYR A 153 1.52 7.68 3.10
CA TYR A 153 2.62 8.61 2.82
C TYR A 153 2.60 9.19 1.40
N ASP A 154 1.75 8.68 0.51
CA ASP A 154 1.60 9.15 -0.86
C ASP A 154 0.19 9.73 -1.13
N VAL A 155 -0.87 8.93 -1.00
CA VAL A 155 -2.25 9.32 -1.34
C VAL A 155 -2.95 10.01 -0.17
N LEU A 156 -2.81 9.47 1.04
CA LEU A 156 -3.45 10.02 2.25
C LEU A 156 -2.54 11.01 2.98
N PHE A 157 -1.31 11.24 2.55
CA PHE A 157 -0.40 12.17 3.21
C PHE A 157 -0.93 13.61 3.31
N PRO A 158 -1.62 14.18 2.30
CA PRO A 158 -2.26 15.49 2.44
C PRO A 158 -3.31 15.52 3.56
N PHE A 159 -3.97 14.39 3.83
CA PHE A 159 -4.96 14.27 4.90
C PHE A 159 -4.27 14.14 6.26
N VAL A 160 -3.16 13.41 6.34
CA VAL A 160 -2.30 13.37 7.53
C VAL A 160 -1.86 14.79 7.91
N LEU A 161 -1.30 15.55 6.96
CA LEU A 161 -0.84 16.93 7.20
C LEU A 161 -1.97 17.89 7.58
N LYS A 162 -3.20 17.65 7.08
CA LYS A 162 -4.35 18.52 7.32
C LYS A 162 -5.05 18.25 8.64
N TYR A 163 -5.16 16.98 9.05
CA TYR A 163 -6.03 16.58 10.17
C TYR A 163 -5.25 16.08 11.39
N CYS A 164 -4.08 15.48 11.22
CA CYS A 164 -3.29 15.05 12.37
C CYS A 164 -2.64 16.24 13.05
N LYS A 165 -2.62 16.24 14.38
CA LYS A 165 -2.20 17.39 15.19
C LYS A 165 -0.76 17.27 15.66
N SER A 166 -0.24 16.05 15.77
CA SER A 166 1.10 15.76 16.28
C SER A 166 2.12 15.59 15.17
N GLU A 167 3.28 16.27 15.28
CA GLU A 167 4.45 16.03 14.42
C GLU A 167 4.88 14.54 14.46
N ASP A 168 4.74 13.88 15.61
CA ASP A 168 5.10 12.47 15.76
C ASP A 168 4.21 11.55 14.92
N SER A 169 2.95 11.93 14.68
CA SER A 169 2.05 11.16 13.82
C SER A 169 2.36 11.32 12.33
N VAL A 170 2.86 12.50 11.93
CA VAL A 170 3.34 12.74 10.56
C VAL A 170 4.58 11.90 10.29
N ILE A 171 5.50 11.83 11.26
CA ILE A 171 6.69 10.97 11.17
C ILE A 171 6.28 9.48 11.18
N ALA A 172 5.33 9.10 12.03
CA ALA A 172 4.81 7.73 12.07
C ALA A 172 4.15 7.32 10.75
N ALA A 173 3.38 8.21 10.10
CA ALA A 173 2.81 7.99 8.78
C ALA A 173 3.91 7.69 7.75
N PHE A 174 4.94 8.55 7.70
CA PHE A 174 6.04 8.37 6.79
C PHE A 174 6.78 7.04 7.01
N VAL A 175 7.08 6.70 8.27
CA VAL A 175 7.75 5.44 8.63
C VAL A 175 6.89 4.22 8.32
N GLN A 176 5.59 4.26 8.64
CA GLN A 176 4.68 3.16 8.34
C GLN A 176 4.62 2.91 6.83
N GLY A 177 4.38 3.96 6.05
CA GLY A 177 4.29 3.88 4.60
C GLY A 177 5.57 3.39 3.92
N PHE A 178 6.72 3.83 4.43
CA PHE A 178 8.00 3.29 3.96
C PHE A 178 8.14 1.79 4.27
N LEU A 179 7.77 1.37 5.49
CA LEU A 179 7.92 -0.02 5.91
C LEU A 179 6.92 -0.96 5.22
N THR A 180 5.70 -0.51 4.92
CA THR A 180 4.72 -1.32 4.17
C THR A 180 5.26 -1.72 2.79
N GLY A 181 6.04 -0.85 2.15
CA GLY A 181 6.73 -1.14 0.89
C GLY A 181 7.60 -2.41 0.92
N PHE A 182 8.18 -2.76 2.08
CA PHE A 182 8.95 -4.00 2.27
C PHE A 182 8.12 -5.13 2.87
N VAL A 183 7.21 -4.79 3.77
CA VAL A 183 6.46 -5.78 4.55
C VAL A 183 5.35 -6.42 3.73
N VAL A 184 4.57 -5.65 2.97
CA VAL A 184 3.45 -6.16 2.16
C VAL A 184 3.90 -7.23 1.16
N PRO A 185 5.00 -7.05 0.40
CA PRO A 185 5.51 -8.10 -0.50
C PRO A 185 5.93 -9.40 0.19
N ILE A 186 6.09 -9.41 1.51
CA ILE A 186 6.43 -10.60 2.30
C ILE A 186 5.17 -11.22 2.91
N ILE A 187 4.32 -10.41 3.56
CA ILE A 187 3.18 -10.92 4.34
C ILE A 187 2.03 -11.43 3.45
N VAL A 188 1.82 -10.85 2.27
CA VAL A 188 0.80 -11.31 1.33
C VAL A 188 1.11 -12.73 0.82
N PRO A 189 2.30 -13.03 0.24
CA PRO A 189 2.63 -14.40 -0.14
C PRO A 189 2.68 -15.35 1.05
N LEU A 190 3.28 -14.94 2.17
CA LEU A 190 3.39 -15.79 3.35
C LEU A 190 2.01 -16.21 3.86
N SER A 191 1.07 -15.26 3.98
CA SER A 191 -0.30 -15.58 4.41
C SER A 191 -1.03 -16.47 3.40
N PHE A 192 -0.82 -16.29 2.10
CA PHE A 192 -1.37 -17.20 1.08
C PHE A 192 -0.84 -18.62 1.24
N ILE A 193 0.46 -18.79 1.47
CA ILE A 193 1.06 -20.12 1.70
C ILE A 193 0.48 -20.75 2.96
N LEU A 194 0.45 -20.01 4.07
CA LEU A 194 0.01 -20.52 5.37
C LEU A 194 -1.43 -21.00 5.38
N VAL A 195 -2.35 -20.34 4.66
CA VAL A 195 -3.75 -20.80 4.60
C VAL A 195 -3.95 -22.03 3.72
N ASN A 196 -2.97 -22.36 2.86
CA ASN A 196 -3.03 -23.50 1.93
C ASN A 196 -2.20 -24.71 2.37
N LEU A 197 -1.53 -24.64 3.52
CA LEU A 197 -1.06 -25.82 4.25
C LEU A 197 -2.25 -26.64 4.78
#